data_AF-A0A0S9PFI5-F1
#
_entry.id   AF-A0A0S9PFI5-F1
#
_cell.length_a   1.000
_cell.length_b   1.000
_cell.length_c   1.000
_cell.angle_alpha   90.00
_cell.angle_beta   90.00
_cell.angle_gamma   90.00
#
_symmetry.space_group_name_H-M   'P 1'
#
loop_
_entity.id
_entity.type
_entity.pdbx_description
1 polymer ?
#
loop_
_entity_poly.entity_id
_entity_poly.type
_entity_poly.pdbx_seq_one_letter_code
_entity_poly.pdbx_strand_id
1 'polypeptide(L)'
;MPRGEIVASYESYGEAQAAVDTLAHADFPVAEVSIVGNDLKSVERVIGKQSYARAAISGALSGLWLGLFFGFFLVILSPTATSLPFIAAASLIGAGFGLLFRIVTYSISRRRRDFTSTMQVIATSYSLVVSPDVANKARNVLER
;
A
#
# COMPACT_ATOMS: atom_id res chain seq x y z
N MET A 1 -1.50 -22.12 -14.82
CA MET A 1 -1.88 -22.58 -13.46
C MET A 1 -1.02 -23.77 -13.11
N PRO A 2 -0.62 -23.96 -11.83
CA PRO A 2 0.10 -25.16 -11.42
C PRO A 2 -0.67 -26.40 -11.86
N ARG A 3 0.04 -27.37 -12.42
CA ARG A 3 -0.54 -28.64 -12.88
C ARG A 3 -0.46 -29.60 -11.69
N GLY A 4 -1.60 -29.93 -11.09
CA GLY A 4 -1.65 -30.73 -9.88
C GLY A 4 -3.06 -30.97 -9.36
N GLU A 5 -3.13 -31.68 -8.24
CA GLU A 5 -4.37 -32.00 -7.55
C GLU A 5 -4.53 -31.12 -6.29
N ILE A 6 -5.76 -30.69 -6.01
CA ILE A 6 -6.09 -29.99 -4.77
C ILE A 6 -6.15 -31.01 -3.64
N VAL A 7 -5.24 -30.90 -2.68
CA VAL A 7 -5.18 -31.80 -1.52
C VAL A 7 -5.92 -31.25 -0.31
N ALA A 8 -6.03 -29.92 -0.20
CA ALA A 8 -6.76 -29.23 0.85
C ALA A 8 -7.15 -27.82 0.39
N SER A 9 -8.17 -27.23 1.03
CA SER A 9 -8.60 -25.85 0.80
C SER A 9 -8.83 -25.15 2.15
N TYR A 10 -8.43 -23.89 2.23
CA TYR A 10 -8.42 -23.08 3.45
C TYR A 10 -9.08 -21.73 3.19
N GLU A 11 -9.59 -21.09 4.25
CA GLU A 11 -10.22 -19.77 4.13
C GLU A 11 -9.17 -18.65 4.15
N SER A 12 -8.06 -18.87 4.85
CA SER A 12 -6.98 -17.89 4.97
C SER A 12 -5.66 -18.38 4.38
N TYR A 13 -4.85 -17.42 3.93
CA TYR A 13 -3.48 -17.71 3.49
C TYR A 13 -2.64 -18.28 4.64
N GLY A 14 -2.87 -17.83 5.88
CA GLY A 14 -2.14 -18.32 7.05
C GLY A 14 -2.40 -19.79 7.35
N GLU A 15 -3.64 -20.25 7.21
CA GLU A 15 -3.98 -21.69 7.34
C GLU A 15 -3.33 -22.52 6.23
N ALA A 16 -3.35 -22.03 4.99
CA ALA A 16 -2.68 -22.70 3.88
C ALA A 16 -1.15 -22.75 4.08
N GLN A 17 -0.56 -21.69 4.62
CA GLN A 17 0.86 -21.66 4.96
C GLN A 17 1.19 -22.63 6.10
N ALA A 18 0.37 -22.68 7.15
CA ALA A 18 0.54 -23.65 8.24
C ALA A 18 0.47 -25.09 7.74
N ALA A 19 -0.39 -25.39 6.76
CA ALA A 19 -0.43 -26.69 6.11
C ALA A 19 0.86 -27.02 5.34
N VAL A 20 1.43 -26.04 4.62
CA VAL A 20 2.75 -26.19 3.98
C VAL A 20 3.83 -26.44 5.03
N ASP A 21 3.79 -25.73 6.16
CA ASP A 21 4.74 -25.92 7.25
C ASP A 21 4.62 -27.34 7.83
N THR A 22 3.40 -27.87 8.04
CA THR A 22 3.19 -29.27 8.47
C THR A 22 3.80 -30.27 7.47
N LEU A 23 3.61 -30.03 6.16
CA LEU A 23 4.25 -30.85 5.12
C LEU A 23 5.79 -30.74 5.20
N ALA A 24 6.33 -29.54 5.39
CA ALA A 24 7.78 -29.32 5.51
C ALA A 24 8.38 -30.09 6.69
N HIS A 25 7.72 -30.09 7.85
CA HIS A 25 8.16 -30.83 9.04
C HIS A 25 8.11 -32.36 8.86
N ALA A 26 7.33 -32.86 7.89
CA ALA A 26 7.23 -34.27 7.56
C ALA A 26 8.17 -34.71 6.42
N ASP A 27 9.21 -33.91 6.12
CA ASP A 27 10.15 -34.12 5.00
C ASP A 27 9.42 -34.30 3.65
N PHE A 28 8.32 -33.57 3.46
CA PHE A 28 7.61 -33.52 2.19
C PHE A 28 8.36 -32.61 1.19
N PRO A 29 8.42 -32.94 -0.12
CA PRO A 29 9.03 -32.07 -1.11
C PRO A 29 8.18 -30.81 -1.35
N VAL A 30 8.37 -29.78 -0.51
CA VAL A 30 7.60 -28.52 -0.57
C VAL A 30 7.75 -27.77 -1.90
N ALA A 31 8.80 -28.04 -2.66
CA ALA A 31 8.97 -27.53 -4.02
C ALA A 31 7.85 -27.97 -4.99
N GLU A 32 7.14 -29.05 -4.65
CA GLU A 32 6.00 -29.56 -5.41
C GLU A 32 4.65 -29.02 -4.93
N VAL A 33 4.66 -28.09 -3.96
CA VAL A 33 3.45 -27.52 -3.36
C VAL A 33 3.23 -26.10 -3.87
N SER A 34 1.99 -25.80 -4.25
CA SER A 34 1.55 -24.49 -4.70
C SER A 34 0.32 -24.04 -3.92
N ILE A 35 0.36 -22.85 -3.32
CA ILE A 35 -0.83 -22.20 -2.75
C ILE A 35 -1.50 -21.39 -3.86
N VAL A 36 -2.75 -21.71 -4.18
CA VAL A 36 -3.54 -21.06 -5.22
C VAL A 36 -4.71 -20.31 -4.57
N GLY A 37 -4.71 -18.98 -4.70
CA GLY A 37 -5.85 -18.15 -4.30
C GLY A 37 -6.98 -18.26 -5.32
N ASN A 38 -8.17 -18.64 -4.88
CA ASN A 38 -9.35 -18.79 -5.72
C ASN A 38 -10.33 -17.62 -5.52
N ASP A 39 -11.23 -17.45 -6.50
CA ASP A 39 -12.32 -16.47 -6.46
C ASP A 39 -11.84 -15.08 -6.05
N LEU A 40 -10.87 -14.57 -6.81
CA LEU A 40 -10.29 -13.24 -6.58
C LEU A 40 -11.38 -12.18 -6.67
N LYS A 41 -11.60 -11.50 -5.56
CA LYS A 41 -12.51 -10.36 -5.45
C LYS A 41 -11.70 -9.08 -5.46
N SER A 42 -12.05 -8.19 -6.39
CA SER A 42 -11.56 -6.81 -6.34
C SER A 42 -12.44 -6.02 -5.38
N VAL A 43 -11.86 -5.59 -4.26
CA VAL A 43 -12.52 -4.78 -3.24
C VAL A 43 -12.03 -3.34 -3.38
N GLU A 44 -12.96 -2.42 -3.62
CA GLU A 44 -12.68 -0.99 -3.56
C GLU A 44 -12.90 -0.49 -2.13
N ARG A 45 -11.81 -0.33 -1.36
CA ARG A 45 -11.90 0.15 0.02
C ARG A 45 -11.99 1.68 0.03
N VAL A 46 -13.12 2.20 0.48
CA VAL A 46 -13.34 3.64 0.67
C VAL A 46 -12.59 4.08 1.94
N ILE A 47 -11.49 4.83 1.77
CA ILE A 47 -10.61 5.27 2.87
C ILE A 47 -11.17 6.51 3.56
N GLY A 48 -11.93 7.33 2.84
CA GLY A 48 -12.60 8.50 3.40
C GLY A 48 -12.96 9.54 2.36
N LYS A 49 -13.58 10.61 2.83
CA LYS A 49 -13.97 11.76 2.02
C LYS A 49 -12.77 12.67 1.79
N GLN A 50 -12.50 13.03 0.54
CA GLN A 50 -11.51 14.06 0.26
C GLN A 50 -12.15 15.43 0.54
N SER A 51 -11.53 16.23 1.41
CA SER A 51 -12.06 17.53 1.83
C SER A 51 -11.08 18.66 1.48
N TYR A 52 -11.63 19.86 1.22
CA TYR A 52 -10.82 21.06 1.00
C TYR A 52 -9.89 21.35 2.18
N ALA A 53 -10.32 21.07 3.41
CA ALA A 53 -9.50 21.23 4.61
C ALA A 53 -8.24 20.35 4.54
N ARG A 54 -8.39 19.07 4.19
CA ARG A 54 -7.25 18.14 4.06
C ARG A 54 -6.32 18.55 2.92
N ALA A 55 -6.88 19.00 1.79
CA ALA A 55 -6.10 19.54 0.67
C ALA A 55 -5.30 20.79 1.10
N ALA A 56 -5.96 21.75 1.76
CA ALA A 56 -5.35 22.99 2.25
C ALA A 56 -4.18 22.71 3.21
N ILE A 57 -4.38 21.83 4.19
CA ILE A 57 -3.33 21.45 5.16
C ILE A 57 -2.15 20.80 4.45
N SER A 58 -2.40 19.83 3.55
CA SER A 58 -1.33 19.16 2.81
C SER A 58 -0.54 20.13 1.91
N GLY A 59 -1.24 21.09 1.30
CA GLY A 59 -0.64 22.15 0.50
C GLY A 59 0.21 23.09 1.33
N ALA A 60 -0.31 23.52 2.49
CA ALA A 60 0.40 24.39 3.41
C ALA A 60 1.70 23.76 3.91
N LEU A 61 1.66 22.48 4.32
CA LEU A 61 2.84 21.76 4.78
C LEU A 61 3.89 21.60 3.68
N SER A 62 3.46 21.21 2.47
CA SER A 62 4.37 21.09 1.33
C SER A 62 4.97 22.44 0.93
N GLY A 63 4.18 23.50 0.98
CA GLY A 63 4.61 24.86 0.68
C GLY A 63 5.54 25.43 1.75
N LEU A 64 5.29 25.14 3.03
CA LEU A 64 6.14 25.52 4.15
C LEU A 64 7.53 24.88 4.00
N TRP A 65 7.58 23.59 3.66
CA TRP A 65 8.84 22.90 3.39
C TRP A 65 9.61 23.55 2.24
N LEU A 66 8.92 23.91 1.15
CA LEU A 66 9.53 24.60 0.01
C LEU A 66 10.06 25.99 0.41
N GLY A 67 9.28 26.75 1.19
CA GLY A 67 9.67 28.07 1.68
C GLY A 67 10.86 28.00 2.64
N LEU A 68 10.91 27.00 3.51
CA LEU A 68 12.08 26.70 4.35
C LEU A 68 13.30 26.38 3.48
N PHE A 69 13.14 25.49 2.49
CA PHE A 69 14.22 25.11 1.58
C PHE A 69 14.82 26.33 0.89
N PHE A 70 14.00 27.19 0.26
CA PHE A 70 14.50 28.41 -0.37
C PHE A 70 15.05 29.41 0.64
N GLY A 71 14.45 29.52 1.82
CA GLY A 71 14.94 30.36 2.90
C GLY A 71 16.37 29.98 3.32
N PHE A 72 16.61 28.70 3.59
CA PHE A 72 17.95 28.19 3.92
C PHE A 72 18.91 28.26 2.73
N PHE A 73 18.44 27.96 1.53
CA PHE A 73 19.26 28.05 0.32
C PHE A 73 19.79 29.47 0.11
N LEU A 74 18.96 30.50 0.34
CA LEU A 74 19.39 31.90 0.26
C LEU A 74 20.38 32.30 1.37
N VAL A 75 20.29 31.73 2.57
CA VAL A 75 21.31 31.94 3.62
C VAL A 75 22.68 31.47 3.14
N ILE A 76 22.75 30.30 2.49
CA ILE A 76 24.00 29.74 1.99
C ILE A 76 24.56 30.59 0.84
N LEU A 77 23.71 31.05 -0.06
CA LEU A 77 24.11 31.89 -1.19
C LEU A 77 24.49 33.32 -0.78
N SER A 78 23.81 33.87 0.23
CA SER A 78 23.99 35.24 0.69
C SER A 78 23.81 35.35 2.22
N PRO A 79 24.87 35.04 2.99
CA PRO A 79 24.83 35.02 4.46
C PRO A 79 24.56 36.39 5.09
N THR A 80 24.95 37.48 4.40
CA THR A 80 24.83 38.85 4.91
C THR A 80 23.42 39.45 4.76
N ALA A 81 22.58 38.87 3.89
CA ALA A 81 21.25 39.39 3.58
C ALA A 81 20.11 38.66 4.32
N THR A 82 20.39 37.50 4.93
CA THR A 82 19.33 36.57 5.34
C THR A 82 19.34 36.34 6.85
N SER A 83 18.36 36.91 7.56
CA SER A 83 18.14 36.72 9.00
C SER A 83 16.95 35.77 9.27
N LEU A 84 16.83 35.27 10.50
CA LEU A 84 15.75 34.36 10.91
C LEU A 84 14.33 34.85 10.52
N PRO A 85 14.00 36.15 10.62
CA PRO A 85 12.73 36.70 10.11
C PRO A 85 12.48 36.47 8.61
N PHE A 86 13.52 36.52 7.78
CA PHE A 86 13.39 36.26 6.34
C PHE A 86 13.04 34.81 6.05
N ILE A 87 13.67 33.86 6.74
CA ILE A 87 13.36 32.43 6.61
C ILE A 87 11.92 32.17 7.05
N ALA A 88 11.49 32.78 8.16
CA ALA A 88 10.12 32.68 8.64
C ALA A 88 9.13 33.25 7.61
N ALA A 89 9.40 34.43 7.05
CA ALA A 89 8.57 35.04 6.01
C ALA A 89 8.49 34.17 4.74
N ALA A 90 9.63 33.67 4.25
CA ALA A 90 9.68 32.78 3.09
C ALA A 90 8.89 31.49 3.33
N SER A 91 8.96 30.93 4.53
CA SER A 91 8.20 29.74 4.94
C SER A 91 6.71 30.00 4.98
N LEU A 92 6.28 31.15 5.52
CA LEU A 92 4.86 31.53 5.58
C LEU A 92 4.29 31.79 4.18
N ILE A 93 5.05 32.48 3.31
CA ILE A 93 4.67 32.71 1.92
C ILE A 93 4.58 31.39 1.17
N GLY A 94 5.58 30.52 1.34
CA GLY A 94 5.59 29.16 0.79
C GLY A 94 4.36 28.37 1.22
N ALA A 95 4.03 28.39 2.51
CA ALA A 95 2.85 27.74 3.06
C ALA A 95 1.55 28.27 2.45
N GLY A 96 1.39 29.61 2.39
CA GLY A 96 0.23 30.25 1.79
C GLY A 96 0.06 29.90 0.31
N PHE A 97 1.15 29.96 -0.45
CA PHE A 97 1.16 29.58 -1.87
C PHE A 97 0.82 28.10 -2.06
N GLY A 98 1.48 27.21 -1.31
CA GLY A 98 1.24 25.76 -1.38
C GLY A 98 -0.19 25.39 -1.02
N LEU A 99 -0.78 26.07 -0.02
CA LEU A 99 -2.19 25.94 0.34
C LEU A 99 -3.09 26.31 -0.84
N LEU A 100 -2.93 27.52 -1.38
CA LEU A 100 -3.77 28.02 -2.48
C LEU A 100 -3.63 27.14 -3.73
N PHE A 101 -2.40 26.79 -4.09
CA PHE A 101 -2.10 25.93 -5.22
C PHE A 101 -2.75 24.55 -5.07
N ARG A 102 -2.70 23.96 -3.87
CA ARG A 102 -3.31 22.65 -3.60
C ARG A 102 -4.83 22.71 -3.64
N ILE A 103 -5.45 23.80 -3.18
CA ILE A 103 -6.90 24.00 -3.27
C ILE A 103 -7.35 24.13 -4.73
N VAL A 104 -6.63 24.90 -5.54
CA VAL A 104 -6.94 25.11 -6.96
C VAL A 104 -6.76 23.80 -7.75
N THR A 105 -5.63 23.12 -7.57
CA THR A 105 -5.41 21.82 -8.24
C THR A 105 -6.44 20.77 -7.78
N TYR A 106 -6.79 20.76 -6.49
CA TYR A 106 -7.85 19.91 -5.96
C TYR A 106 -9.21 20.23 -6.59
N SER A 107 -9.58 21.50 -6.80
CA SER A 107 -10.87 21.84 -7.41
C SER A 107 -10.98 21.37 -8.87
N ILE A 108 -9.86 21.35 -9.59
CA ILE A 108 -9.77 20.80 -10.95
C ILE A 108 -9.94 19.28 -10.94
N SER A 109 -9.25 18.57 -10.03
CA SER A 109 -9.32 17.11 -9.92
C SER A 109 -10.60 16.57 -9.26
N ARG A 110 -11.29 17.40 -8.47
CA ARG A 110 -12.51 17.02 -7.71
C ARG A 110 -13.68 16.59 -8.61
N ARG A 111 -13.63 16.86 -9.91
CA ARG A 111 -14.74 16.57 -10.84
C ARG A 111 -15.10 15.09 -11.02
N ARG A 112 -14.41 14.12 -10.40
CA ARG A 112 -14.68 12.68 -10.65
C ARG A 112 -14.79 11.70 -9.48
N ARG A 113 -14.59 12.05 -8.20
CA ARG A 113 -14.89 11.17 -7.04
C ARG A 113 -14.74 11.95 -5.73
N ASP A 114 -15.79 12.05 -4.92
CA ASP A 114 -15.73 12.64 -3.55
C ASP A 114 -15.09 11.69 -2.51
N PHE A 115 -14.53 10.56 -2.96
CA PHE A 115 -13.98 9.51 -2.11
C PHE A 115 -12.59 9.10 -2.59
N THR A 116 -11.65 8.96 -1.64
CA THR A 116 -10.38 8.30 -1.90
C THR A 116 -10.58 6.81 -1.70
N SER A 117 -10.43 6.04 -2.77
CA SER A 117 -10.48 4.59 -2.73
C SER A 117 -9.12 3.98 -3.07
N THR A 118 -8.82 2.84 -2.47
CA THR A 118 -7.74 1.97 -2.92
C THR A 118 -8.34 0.68 -3.46
N MET A 119 -7.85 0.22 -4.60
CA MET A 119 -8.21 -1.06 -5.18
C MET A 119 -7.33 -2.13 -4.53
N GLN A 120 -7.95 -3.19 -3.99
CA GLN A 120 -7.24 -4.35 -3.48
C GLN A 120 -7.86 -5.61 -4.09
N VAL A 121 -7.02 -6.56 -4.49
CA VAL A 121 -7.47 -7.89 -4.93
C VAL A 121 -7.24 -8.87 -3.77
N ILE A 122 -8.29 -9.58 -3.36
CA ILE A 122 -8.27 -10.52 -2.24
C ILE A 122 -8.87 -11.85 -2.71
N ALA A 123 -8.24 -12.98 -2.40
CA ALA A 123 -8.80 -14.30 -2.65
C ALA A 123 -9.86 -14.66 -1.60
N THR A 124 -10.90 -15.38 -2.00
CA THR A 124 -11.94 -15.85 -1.07
C THR A 124 -11.54 -17.15 -0.37
N SER A 125 -10.72 -17.97 -1.03
CA SER A 125 -10.19 -19.22 -0.48
C SER A 125 -8.81 -19.51 -1.07
N TYR A 126 -8.07 -20.40 -0.42
CA TYR A 126 -6.72 -20.80 -0.80
C TYR A 126 -6.66 -22.32 -0.92
N SER A 127 -6.44 -22.83 -2.11
CA SER A 127 -6.24 -24.26 -2.35
C SER A 127 -4.77 -24.62 -2.32
N LEU A 128 -4.45 -25.71 -1.63
CA LEU A 128 -3.14 -26.34 -1.68
C LEU A 128 -3.11 -27.33 -2.84
N VAL A 129 -2.33 -27.02 -3.86
CA VAL A 129 -2.19 -27.82 -5.08
C VAL A 129 -0.82 -28.49 -5.07
N VAL A 130 -0.80 -29.80 -5.31
CA VAL A 130 0.41 -30.62 -5.27
C VAL A 130 0.51 -31.45 -6.55
N SER A 131 1.72 -31.81 -6.99
CA SER A 131 1.91 -32.77 -8.10
C SER A 131 1.13 -34.06 -7.84
N PRO A 132 0.49 -34.66 -8.88
CA PRO A 132 -0.31 -35.89 -8.71
C PRO A 132 0.49 -37.05 -8.11
N ASP A 133 1.78 -37.14 -8.39
CA ASP A 133 2.67 -38.23 -7.95
C ASP A 133 2.81 -38.32 -6.42
N VAL A 134 2.68 -37.17 -5.73
CA VAL A 134 2.86 -37.08 -4.27
C VAL A 134 1.59 -36.60 -3.55
N ALA A 135 0.45 -36.47 -4.26
CA ALA A 135 -0.82 -36.00 -3.71
C ALA A 135 -1.35 -36.88 -2.57
N ASN A 136 -1.29 -38.21 -2.72
CA ASN A 136 -1.70 -39.15 -1.65
C ASN A 136 -0.81 -39.02 -0.40
N LYS A 137 0.50 -38.82 -0.58
CA LYS A 137 1.43 -38.61 0.53
C LYS A 137 1.08 -37.31 1.27
N ALA A 138 0.76 -36.24 0.54
CA ALA A 138 0.38 -34.96 1.14
C ALA A 138 -0.92 -35.09 1.96
N ARG A 139 -1.97 -35.73 1.41
CA ARG A 139 -3.24 -35.98 2.14
C ARG A 139 -2.99 -36.74 3.45
N ASN A 140 -2.20 -37.82 3.40
CA ASN A 140 -1.88 -38.63 4.58
C ASN A 140 -1.12 -37.86 5.67
N VAL A 141 -0.32 -36.85 5.30
CA VAL A 141 0.38 -36.01 6.27
C VAL A 141 -0.55 -34.96 6.87
N LEU A 142 -1.46 -34.39 6.07
CA LEU A 142 -2.41 -33.36 6.51
C LEU A 142 -3.58 -33.90 7.35
N GLU A 143 -3.90 -35.19 7.21
CA GLU A 143 -4.93 -35.88 8.00
C GLU A 143 -4.44 -36.38 9.38
N ARG A 144 -3.14 -36.28 9.66
CA ARG A 144 -2.52 -36.67 10.94
C ARG A 144 -2.52 -35.52 11.95
#